data_AF-A0A520CT72-F1
#
_entry.id   AF-A0A520CT72-F1
#
_cell.length_a   1.000
_cell.length_b   1.000
_cell.length_c   1.000
_cell.angle_alpha   90.00
_cell.angle_beta   90.00
_cell.angle_gamma   90.00
#
_symmetry.space_group_name_H-M   'P 1'
#
loop_
_entity.id
_entity.type
_entity.pdbx_description
1 polymer ?
#
loop_
_entity_poly.entity_id
_entity_poly.type
_entity_poly.pdbx_seq_one_letter_code
_entity_poly.pdbx_strand_id
1 'polypeptide(L)'
;MIKYLTIIALVFVSSLALAQKEKPCGVKDGLQEGTCKEFFSNGKLKSVANFKKGKREGICTEYFENGQVKVSVNYTKDKRNGPCKYFHDNGQVDSEESYVYRDFAEVKEGVFRKFFPSGKQKENYKYIDGKLDGDYIAYYENGNLKETRKTYIKDLIQGELKLYYETGKIKMEEQYKDDLRNGQSISYHPNGAINCTVLFVNGKEGVKICKDDKGKIIGK
;
A
#
# COMPACT_ATOMS: atom_id res chain seq x y z
N MET A 1 13.05 -43.22 -63.31
CA MET A 1 12.42 -42.08 -62.60
C MET A 1 11.99 -42.54 -61.23
N ILE A 2 12.68 -42.04 -60.21
CA ILE A 2 12.53 -42.38 -58.80
C ILE A 2 11.34 -41.60 -58.23
N LYS A 3 10.42 -42.25 -57.52
CA LYS A 3 9.59 -41.59 -56.50
C LYS A 3 9.50 -42.47 -55.26
N TYR A 4 9.95 -41.86 -54.17
CA TYR A 4 10.20 -42.45 -52.86
C TYR A 4 8.91 -42.88 -52.17
N LEU A 5 8.94 -44.09 -51.62
CA LEU A 5 8.07 -44.59 -50.57
C LEU A 5 8.66 -44.14 -49.23
N THR A 6 8.14 -43.06 -48.64
CA THR A 6 8.52 -42.65 -47.29
C THR A 6 7.58 -43.26 -46.27
N ILE A 7 8.06 -44.32 -45.63
CA ILE A 7 7.49 -44.89 -44.40
C ILE A 7 7.73 -43.86 -43.29
N ILE A 8 6.68 -43.18 -42.84
CA ILE A 8 6.74 -42.32 -41.65
C ILE A 8 6.61 -43.24 -40.43
N ALA A 9 7.76 -43.58 -39.84
CA ALA A 9 7.82 -44.27 -38.57
C ALA A 9 7.38 -43.32 -37.43
N LEU A 10 6.33 -43.71 -36.72
CA LEU A 10 5.92 -43.13 -35.45
C LEU A 10 7.06 -43.22 -34.42
N VAL A 11 7.44 -42.09 -33.84
CA VAL A 11 7.96 -42.05 -32.47
C VAL A 11 7.25 -40.93 -31.73
N PHE A 12 6.05 -41.23 -31.22
CA PHE A 12 5.47 -40.45 -30.13
C PHE A 12 6.30 -40.75 -28.89
N VAL A 13 7.32 -39.93 -28.63
CA VAL A 13 7.90 -39.85 -27.30
C VAL A 13 6.87 -39.11 -26.45
N SER A 14 5.94 -39.84 -25.85
CA SER A 14 5.15 -39.33 -24.74
C SER A 14 6.13 -39.06 -23.60
N SER A 15 6.69 -37.87 -23.54
CA SER A 15 7.27 -37.36 -22.31
C SER A 15 6.09 -37.15 -21.35
N LEU A 16 5.71 -38.23 -20.67
CA LEU A 16 5.32 -38.14 -19.26
C LEU A 16 6.50 -37.43 -18.59
N ALA A 17 6.48 -36.11 -18.60
CA ALA A 17 7.22 -35.32 -17.66
C ALA A 17 6.68 -35.76 -16.30
N LEU A 18 7.35 -36.75 -15.72
CA LEU A 18 7.27 -37.03 -14.30
C LEU A 18 7.54 -35.68 -13.66
N ALA A 19 6.47 -35.02 -13.22
CA ALA A 19 6.58 -33.86 -12.36
C ALA A 19 7.33 -34.37 -11.14
N GLN A 20 8.66 -34.23 -11.15
CA GLN A 20 9.48 -34.42 -9.96
C GLN A 20 8.84 -33.49 -8.95
N LYS A 21 8.17 -34.08 -7.96
CA LYS A 21 7.51 -33.36 -6.88
C LYS A 21 8.65 -32.66 -6.14
N GLU A 22 8.94 -31.43 -6.55
CA GLU A 22 10.08 -30.67 -6.04
C GLU A 22 10.00 -30.67 -4.52
N LYS A 23 11.12 -30.97 -3.85
CA LYS A 23 11.16 -31.02 -2.40
C LYS A 23 10.69 -29.66 -1.87
N PRO A 24 9.71 -29.61 -0.95
CA PRO A 24 9.09 -28.36 -0.51
C PRO A 24 10.05 -27.46 0.26
N CYS A 25 11.22 -27.94 0.71
CA CYS A 25 12.23 -27.08 1.32
C CYS A 25 13.61 -27.74 1.30
N GLY A 26 14.65 -26.94 1.01
CA GLY A 26 16.03 -27.35 1.23
C GLY A 26 16.39 -27.27 2.72
N VAL A 27 17.24 -28.18 3.18
CA VAL A 27 17.76 -28.19 4.55
C VAL A 27 19.27 -28.40 4.49
N LYS A 28 20.02 -27.58 5.21
CA LYS A 28 21.47 -27.68 5.38
C LYS A 28 21.81 -27.48 6.86
N ASP A 29 22.62 -28.37 7.43
CA ASP A 29 23.01 -28.35 8.85
C ASP A 29 21.81 -28.31 9.82
N GLY A 30 20.72 -28.99 9.45
CA GLY A 30 19.46 -29.00 10.22
C GLY A 30 18.61 -27.74 10.09
N LEU A 31 19.03 -26.75 9.29
CA LEU A 31 18.35 -25.48 9.11
C LEU A 31 17.79 -25.34 7.68
N GLN A 32 16.68 -24.61 7.51
CA GLN A 32 16.13 -24.32 6.18
C GLN A 32 17.14 -23.53 5.33
N GLU A 33 17.30 -23.93 4.08
CA GLU A 33 18.27 -23.35 3.15
C GLU A 33 17.70 -23.37 1.73
N GLY A 34 17.83 -22.25 1.01
CA GLY A 34 17.34 -22.09 -0.36
C GLY A 34 15.84 -21.81 -0.42
N THR A 35 15.24 -22.09 -1.57
CA THR A 35 13.81 -21.84 -1.81
C THR A 35 12.96 -22.96 -1.22
N CYS A 36 11.98 -22.56 -0.42
CA CYS A 36 10.99 -23.44 0.19
C CYS A 36 9.59 -23.04 -0.28
N LYS A 37 8.75 -24.04 -0.56
CA LYS A 37 7.39 -23.93 -1.07
C LYS A 37 6.42 -24.56 -0.08
N GLU A 38 5.34 -23.85 0.24
CA GLU A 38 4.18 -24.41 0.93
C GLU A 38 3.01 -24.52 -0.04
N PHE A 39 2.12 -25.47 0.23
CA PHE A 39 0.93 -25.72 -0.57
C PHE A 39 -0.32 -25.69 0.31
N PHE A 40 -1.43 -25.27 -0.27
CA PHE A 40 -2.76 -25.40 0.34
C PHE A 40 -3.18 -26.88 0.41
N SER A 41 -4.24 -27.17 1.16
CA SER A 41 -4.84 -28.52 1.24
C SER A 41 -5.30 -29.04 -0.13
N ASN A 42 -5.68 -28.14 -1.04
CA ASN A 42 -6.06 -28.45 -2.42
C ASN A 42 -4.85 -28.67 -3.37
N GLY A 43 -3.62 -28.63 -2.86
CA GLY A 43 -2.39 -28.85 -3.62
C GLY A 43 -1.87 -27.64 -4.40
N LYS A 44 -2.59 -26.50 -4.42
CA LYS A 44 -2.10 -25.27 -5.05
C LYS A 44 -0.99 -24.62 -4.23
N LEU A 45 -0.11 -23.88 -4.89
CA LEU A 45 0.99 -23.15 -4.24
C LEU A 45 0.42 -22.10 -3.29
N LYS A 46 0.87 -22.13 -2.03
CA LYS A 46 0.48 -21.22 -0.95
C LYS A 46 1.53 -20.15 -0.70
N SER A 47 2.80 -20.54 -0.68
CA SER A 47 3.90 -19.59 -0.50
C SER A 47 5.20 -20.12 -1.10
N VAL A 48 6.10 -19.19 -1.42
CA VAL A 48 7.49 -19.41 -1.79
C VAL A 48 8.33 -18.50 -0.91
N ALA A 49 9.18 -19.07 -0.08
CA ALA A 49 10.06 -18.31 0.81
C ALA A 49 11.51 -18.75 0.59
N ASN A 50 12.43 -17.78 0.63
CA ASN A 50 13.87 -18.06 0.51
C ASN A 50 14.50 -18.02 1.89
N PHE A 51 15.31 -19.03 2.22
CA PHE A 51 15.95 -19.18 3.52
C PHE A 51 17.47 -19.26 3.38
N LYS A 52 18.16 -18.74 4.40
CA LYS A 52 19.60 -18.89 4.58
C LYS A 52 19.87 -19.12 6.07
N LYS A 53 20.47 -20.25 6.43
CA LYS A 53 20.73 -20.66 7.82
C LYS A 53 19.47 -20.57 8.70
N GLY A 54 18.33 -21.05 8.19
CA GLY A 54 17.07 -21.12 8.92
C GLY A 54 16.31 -19.80 9.06
N LYS A 55 16.79 -18.71 8.42
CA LYS A 55 16.13 -17.40 8.44
C LYS A 55 15.72 -16.98 7.04
N ARG A 56 14.59 -16.29 6.89
CA ARG A 56 14.16 -15.73 5.61
C ARG A 56 15.18 -14.71 5.10
N GLU A 57 15.55 -14.86 3.83
CA GLU A 57 16.57 -14.09 3.15
C GLU A 57 16.17 -13.94 1.67
N GLY A 58 15.94 -12.71 1.22
CA GLY A 58 15.42 -12.40 -0.11
C GLY A 58 13.89 -12.34 -0.17
N ILE A 59 13.36 -12.42 -1.40
CA ILE A 59 11.93 -12.26 -1.67
C ILE A 59 11.17 -13.49 -1.17
N CYS A 60 10.11 -13.26 -0.41
CA CYS A 60 9.10 -14.25 -0.06
C CYS A 60 7.75 -13.82 -0.65
N THR A 61 7.01 -14.76 -1.22
CA THR A 61 5.74 -14.53 -1.89
C THR A 61 4.69 -15.47 -1.33
N GLU A 62 3.51 -14.95 -1.00
CA GLU A 62 2.34 -15.76 -0.68
C GLU A 62 1.25 -15.54 -1.73
N TYR A 63 0.39 -16.54 -1.89
CA TYR A 63 -0.65 -16.57 -2.90
C TYR A 63 -2.02 -16.72 -2.23
N PHE A 64 -3.05 -16.20 -2.87
CA PHE A 64 -4.43 -16.56 -2.58
C PHE A 64 -4.73 -17.97 -3.11
N GLU A 65 -5.80 -18.61 -2.61
CA GLU A 65 -6.22 -19.93 -3.12
C GLU A 65 -6.67 -19.92 -4.60
N ASN A 66 -6.98 -18.74 -5.13
CA ASN A 66 -7.23 -18.54 -6.56
C ASN A 66 -5.95 -18.55 -7.42
N GLY A 67 -4.77 -18.62 -6.79
CA GLY A 67 -3.45 -18.68 -7.44
C GLY A 67 -2.81 -17.31 -7.71
N GLN A 68 -3.51 -16.21 -7.45
CA GLN A 68 -2.95 -14.86 -7.59
C GLN A 68 -2.02 -14.54 -6.41
N VAL A 69 -1.05 -13.68 -6.65
CA VAL A 69 -0.14 -13.20 -5.59
C VAL A 69 -0.97 -12.42 -4.57
N LYS A 70 -0.76 -12.73 -3.29
CA LYS A 70 -1.36 -12.03 -2.16
C LYS A 70 -0.40 -11.00 -1.58
N VAL A 71 0.87 -11.38 -1.46
CA VAL A 71 1.91 -10.54 -0.89
C VAL A 71 3.28 -10.96 -1.41
N SER A 72 4.17 -10.00 -1.61
CA SER A 72 5.57 -10.19 -1.95
C SER A 72 6.42 -9.26 -1.09
N VAL A 73 7.26 -9.82 -0.23
CA VAL A 73 8.03 -9.08 0.80
C VAL A 73 9.50 -9.50 0.73
N ASN A 74 10.41 -8.53 0.73
CA ASN A 74 11.83 -8.79 0.81
C ASN A 74 12.30 -8.88 2.27
N TYR A 75 13.08 -9.92 2.59
CA TYR A 75 13.59 -10.17 3.93
C TYR A 75 15.13 -10.18 3.97
N THR A 76 15.68 -9.81 5.12
CA THR A 76 17.07 -10.02 5.50
C THR A 76 17.07 -10.53 6.94
N LYS A 77 17.57 -11.76 7.18
CA LYS A 77 17.59 -12.38 8.52
C LYS A 77 16.23 -12.33 9.24
N ASP A 78 15.16 -12.72 8.55
CA ASP A 78 13.74 -12.68 9.00
C ASP A 78 13.10 -11.29 9.16
N LYS A 79 13.82 -10.22 8.86
CA LYS A 79 13.35 -8.84 8.99
C LYS A 79 13.10 -8.24 7.61
N ARG A 80 11.99 -7.53 7.43
CA ARG A 80 11.64 -6.85 6.19
C ARG A 80 12.70 -5.84 5.84
N ASN A 81 13.21 -5.92 4.62
CA ASN A 81 14.28 -5.08 4.14
C ASN A 81 14.19 -4.94 2.62
N GLY A 82 13.74 -3.79 2.15
CA GLY A 82 13.43 -3.47 0.77
C GLY A 82 11.92 -3.42 0.50
N PRO A 83 11.53 -3.57 -0.77
CA PRO A 83 10.15 -3.37 -1.19
C PRO A 83 9.22 -4.48 -0.69
N CYS A 84 7.99 -4.09 -0.37
CA CYS A 84 6.87 -4.96 -0.05
C CYS A 84 5.69 -4.56 -0.95
N LYS A 85 5.03 -5.54 -1.55
CA LYS A 85 3.79 -5.36 -2.32
C LYS A 85 2.71 -6.27 -1.79
N TYR A 86 1.52 -5.72 -1.60
CA TYR A 86 0.32 -6.45 -1.23
C TYR A 86 -0.68 -6.30 -2.35
N PHE A 87 -1.53 -7.30 -2.53
CA PHE A 87 -2.43 -7.39 -3.65
C PHE A 87 -3.85 -7.69 -3.17
N HIS A 88 -4.82 -7.14 -3.87
CA HIS A 88 -6.22 -7.55 -3.80
C HIS A 88 -6.38 -8.96 -4.37
N ASP A 89 -7.47 -9.63 -4.00
CA ASP A 89 -7.81 -10.97 -4.50
C ASP A 89 -8.17 -11.02 -5.99
N ASN A 90 -8.27 -9.85 -6.63
CA ASN A 90 -8.41 -9.69 -8.08
C ASN A 90 -7.07 -9.48 -8.81
N GLY A 91 -5.96 -9.42 -8.06
CA GLY A 91 -4.59 -9.37 -8.58
C GLY A 91 -4.07 -7.95 -8.79
N GLN A 92 -4.90 -6.93 -8.56
CA GLN A 92 -4.46 -5.54 -8.52
C GLN A 92 -3.62 -5.29 -7.26
N VAL A 93 -2.67 -4.37 -7.36
CA VAL A 93 -1.90 -3.94 -6.19
C VAL A 93 -2.85 -3.29 -5.19
N ASP A 94 -2.77 -3.69 -3.92
CA ASP A 94 -3.45 -3.04 -2.80
C ASP A 94 -2.54 -1.97 -2.19
N SER A 95 -1.26 -2.31 -1.99
CA SER A 95 -0.31 -1.39 -1.40
C SER A 95 1.13 -1.69 -1.80
N GLU A 96 1.92 -0.61 -1.88
CA GLU A 96 3.36 -0.65 -2.06
C GLU A 96 4.01 0.03 -0.86
N GLU A 97 4.92 -0.68 -0.22
CA GLU A 97 5.62 -0.25 0.98
C GLU A 97 7.12 -0.55 0.84
N SER A 98 7.94 0.08 1.68
CA SER A 98 9.37 -0.23 1.74
C SER A 98 9.90 -0.09 3.16
N TYR A 99 10.81 -1.00 3.51
CA TYR A 99 11.41 -1.10 4.83
C TYR A 99 12.93 -1.10 4.72
N VAL A 100 13.62 -0.61 5.73
CA VAL A 100 15.06 -0.78 5.91
C VAL A 100 15.27 -1.50 7.24
N TYR A 101 15.99 -2.61 7.22
CA TYR A 101 16.41 -3.30 8.43
C TYR A 101 17.76 -2.76 8.90
N ARG A 102 17.74 -1.98 9.98
CA ARG A 102 18.94 -1.41 10.63
C ARG A 102 18.73 -1.31 12.14
N ASP A 103 19.81 -1.30 12.92
CA ASP A 103 19.76 -1.18 14.38
C ASP A 103 18.78 -2.18 15.04
N PHE A 104 18.72 -3.39 14.49
CA PHE A 104 17.83 -4.47 14.93
C PHE A 104 16.32 -4.16 14.84
N ALA A 105 15.92 -3.14 14.07
CA ALA A 105 14.54 -2.73 13.85
C ALA A 105 14.17 -2.66 12.35
N GLU A 106 12.90 -2.93 12.03
CA GLU A 106 12.32 -2.67 10.71
C GLU A 106 11.83 -1.22 10.68
N VAL A 107 12.45 -0.38 9.85
CA VAL A 107 12.13 1.04 9.74
C VAL A 107 11.41 1.29 8.42
N LYS A 108 10.25 1.94 8.44
CA LYS A 108 9.56 2.35 7.19
C LYS A 108 10.36 3.42 6.48
N GLU A 109 10.52 3.30 5.17
CA GLU A 109 11.35 4.21 4.38
C GLU A 109 10.77 4.41 2.97
N GLY A 110 10.77 5.65 2.50
CA GLY A 110 10.37 6.00 1.14
C GLY A 110 8.86 6.20 0.97
N VAL A 111 8.40 6.11 -0.27
CA VAL A 111 7.02 6.41 -0.66
C VAL A 111 6.14 5.18 -0.48
N PHE A 112 5.05 5.34 0.26
CA PHE A 112 4.03 4.35 0.49
C PHE A 112 2.78 4.72 -0.31
N ARG A 113 2.23 3.75 -1.02
CA ARG A 113 1.02 3.92 -1.83
C ARG A 113 -0.01 2.89 -1.45
N LYS A 114 -1.28 3.29 -1.43
CA LYS A 114 -2.41 2.37 -1.42
C LYS A 114 -3.26 2.59 -2.64
N PHE A 115 -3.95 1.54 -3.04
CA PHE A 115 -4.78 1.51 -4.22
C PHE A 115 -6.12 0.86 -3.90
N PHE A 116 -7.14 1.30 -4.61
CA PHE A 116 -8.44 0.65 -4.59
C PHE A 116 -8.41 -0.68 -5.35
N PRO A 117 -9.40 -1.57 -5.15
CA PRO A 117 -9.52 -2.80 -5.95
C PRO A 117 -9.60 -2.55 -7.46
N SER A 118 -10.02 -1.35 -7.89
CA SER A 118 -10.00 -0.93 -9.30
C SER A 118 -8.60 -0.69 -9.87
N GLY A 119 -7.57 -0.64 -9.02
CA GLY A 119 -6.20 -0.24 -9.35
C GLY A 119 -5.95 1.28 -9.28
N LYS A 120 -6.97 2.09 -9.01
CA LYS A 120 -6.80 3.55 -8.85
C LYS A 120 -6.08 3.88 -7.55
N GLN A 121 -5.26 4.94 -7.57
CA GLN A 121 -4.54 5.40 -6.38
C GLN A 121 -5.55 5.87 -5.31
N LYS A 122 -5.39 5.34 -4.10
CA LYS A 122 -6.22 5.65 -2.93
C LYS A 122 -5.50 6.60 -1.98
N GLU A 123 -4.25 6.31 -1.67
CA GLU A 123 -3.42 7.09 -0.74
C GLU A 123 -1.97 7.13 -1.21
N ASN A 124 -1.28 8.23 -0.95
CA ASN A 124 0.16 8.38 -1.12
C ASN A 124 0.73 9.21 0.04
N TYR A 125 1.80 8.70 0.66
CA TYR A 125 2.53 9.37 1.73
C TYR A 125 3.96 8.85 1.80
N LYS A 126 4.86 9.61 2.45
CA LYS A 126 6.29 9.28 2.51
C LYS A 126 6.75 9.11 3.95
N TYR A 127 7.63 8.14 4.17
CA TYR A 127 8.38 7.95 5.39
C TYR A 127 9.86 8.29 5.19
N ILE A 128 10.46 8.93 6.19
CA ILE A 128 11.91 9.08 6.32
C ILE A 128 12.27 8.66 7.75
N ASP A 129 13.17 7.68 7.87
CA ASP A 129 13.62 7.17 9.17
C ASP A 129 12.46 6.70 10.07
N GLY A 130 11.44 6.09 9.47
CA GLY A 130 10.28 5.54 10.17
C GLY A 130 9.21 6.57 10.53
N LYS A 131 9.44 7.86 10.24
CA LYS A 131 8.51 8.95 10.52
C LYS A 131 7.83 9.44 9.26
N LEU A 132 6.54 9.77 9.35
CA LEU A 132 5.84 10.43 8.25
C LEU A 132 6.51 11.79 7.99
N ASP A 133 6.85 12.03 6.74
CA ASP A 133 7.56 13.23 6.30
C ASP A 133 7.06 13.69 4.93
N GLY A 134 6.67 14.95 4.82
CA GLY A 134 6.12 15.55 3.60
C GLY A 134 4.60 15.46 3.51
N ASP A 135 4.08 15.36 2.29
CA ASP A 135 2.65 15.50 2.01
C ASP A 135 1.91 14.15 2.09
N TYR A 136 0.68 14.20 2.62
CA TYR A 136 -0.28 13.10 2.56
C TYR A 136 -1.38 13.47 1.57
N ILE A 137 -1.67 12.57 0.64
CA ILE A 137 -2.76 12.75 -0.33
C ILE A 137 -3.63 11.50 -0.32
N ALA A 138 -4.94 11.69 -0.20
CA ALA A 138 -5.94 10.63 -0.36
C ALA A 138 -6.98 11.03 -1.42
N TYR A 139 -7.51 10.02 -2.10
CA TYR A 139 -8.48 10.16 -3.18
C TYR A 139 -9.76 9.37 -2.85
N TYR A 140 -10.85 9.78 -3.47
CA TYR A 140 -12.03 8.95 -3.64
C TYR A 140 -11.84 8.01 -4.84
N GLU A 141 -12.65 6.94 -4.91
CA GLU A 141 -12.63 5.97 -6.02
C GLU A 141 -12.92 6.62 -7.39
N ASN A 142 -13.67 7.72 -7.40
CA ASN A 142 -13.92 8.49 -8.61
C ASN A 142 -12.69 9.29 -9.11
N GLY A 143 -11.60 9.32 -8.34
CA GLY A 143 -10.35 10.01 -8.65
C GLY A 143 -10.26 11.42 -8.11
N ASN A 144 -11.33 11.97 -7.53
CA ASN A 144 -11.28 13.28 -6.89
C ASN A 144 -10.49 13.22 -5.58
N LEU A 145 -9.84 14.33 -5.23
CA LEU A 145 -9.19 14.45 -3.93
C LEU A 145 -10.22 14.22 -2.83
N LYS A 146 -9.79 13.50 -1.80
CA LYS A 146 -10.53 13.30 -0.55
C LYS A 146 -9.91 14.11 0.56
N GLU A 147 -8.57 14.10 0.63
CA GLU A 147 -7.82 14.77 1.67
C GLU A 147 -6.42 15.11 1.19
N THR A 148 -5.92 16.28 1.62
CA THR A 148 -4.51 16.66 1.50
C THR A 148 -4.04 17.19 2.84
N ARG A 149 -2.87 16.74 3.31
CA ARG A 149 -2.16 17.34 4.45
C ARG A 149 -0.77 17.71 3.99
N LYS A 150 -0.39 18.97 4.18
CA LYS A 150 0.97 19.43 3.87
C LYS A 150 1.89 19.18 5.06
N THR A 151 3.15 18.89 4.76
CA THR A 151 4.29 19.14 5.66
C THR A 151 4.20 18.43 7.02
N TYR A 152 4.09 17.10 7.00
CA TYR A 152 4.51 16.33 8.17
C TYR A 152 5.99 16.58 8.44
N ILE A 153 6.34 17.07 9.64
CA ILE A 153 7.73 17.21 10.12
C ILE A 153 7.85 16.37 11.38
N LYS A 154 8.62 15.27 11.30
CA LYS A 154 8.84 14.35 12.44
C LYS A 154 7.52 13.87 13.07
N ASP A 155 6.58 13.41 12.24
CA ASP A 155 5.24 12.94 12.61
C ASP A 155 4.22 14.01 13.04
N LEU A 156 4.63 15.28 13.19
CA LEU A 156 3.71 16.38 13.52
C LEU A 156 3.22 17.07 12.25
N ILE A 157 1.92 17.31 12.15
CA ILE A 157 1.31 18.11 11.09
C ILE A 157 1.73 19.57 11.28
N GLN A 158 2.27 20.15 10.20
CA GLN A 158 2.57 21.57 10.10
C GLN A 158 1.89 22.13 8.85
N GLY A 159 1.19 23.25 8.97
CA GLY A 159 0.52 23.88 7.83
C GLY A 159 -0.88 23.32 7.58
N GLU A 160 -1.20 23.04 6.32
CA GLU A 160 -2.58 23.00 5.86
C GLU A 160 -3.13 21.57 5.71
N LEU A 161 -4.32 21.36 6.27
CA LEU A 161 -5.17 20.20 5.99
C LEU A 161 -6.38 20.65 5.17
N LYS A 162 -6.66 19.96 4.06
CA LYS A 162 -7.90 20.15 3.29
C LYS A 162 -8.66 18.84 3.18
N LEU A 163 -9.97 18.91 3.39
CA LEU A 163 -10.91 17.85 3.09
C LEU A 163 -11.78 18.28 1.92
N TYR A 164 -12.16 17.32 1.10
CA TYR A 164 -12.95 17.55 -0.11
C TYR A 164 -14.21 16.69 -0.07
N TYR A 165 -15.29 17.21 -0.64
CA TYR A 165 -16.43 16.42 -1.04
C TYR A 165 -16.08 15.54 -2.23
N GLU A 166 -16.82 14.45 -2.42
CA GLU A 166 -16.63 13.55 -3.55
C GLU A 166 -16.88 14.24 -4.91
N THR A 167 -17.57 15.38 -4.92
CA THR A 167 -17.72 16.28 -6.07
C THR A 167 -16.44 17.03 -6.45
N GLY A 168 -15.38 16.95 -5.63
CA GLY A 168 -14.13 17.70 -5.78
C GLY A 168 -14.14 19.09 -5.15
N LYS A 169 -15.30 19.58 -4.68
CA LYS A 169 -15.38 20.84 -3.94
C LYS A 169 -14.75 20.70 -2.55
N ILE A 170 -14.14 21.78 -2.07
CA ILE A 170 -13.57 21.82 -0.72
C ILE A 170 -14.70 21.71 0.30
N LYS A 171 -14.49 20.84 1.28
CA LYS A 171 -15.37 20.60 2.42
C LYS A 171 -14.86 21.33 3.65
N MET A 172 -13.55 21.35 3.85
CA MET A 172 -12.91 21.97 5.01
C MET A 172 -11.45 22.30 4.71
N GLU A 173 -10.96 23.38 5.29
CA GLU A 173 -9.55 23.76 5.32
C GLU A 173 -9.18 24.15 6.75
N GLU A 174 -8.08 23.62 7.26
CA GLU A 174 -7.57 23.89 8.60
C GLU A 174 -6.07 24.17 8.56
N GLN A 175 -5.61 25.02 9.48
CA GLN A 175 -4.18 25.30 9.67
C GLN A 175 -3.71 24.68 10.98
N TYR A 176 -2.56 24.05 10.94
CA TYR A 176 -1.92 23.35 12.04
C TYR A 176 -0.52 23.89 12.28
N LYS A 177 -0.14 23.91 13.55
CA LYS A 177 1.22 24.13 14.00
C LYS A 177 1.50 23.18 15.16
N ASP A 178 2.52 22.36 15.02
CA ASP A 178 2.90 21.35 16.04
C ASP A 178 1.71 20.46 16.45
N ASP A 179 0.97 19.93 15.46
CA ASP A 179 -0.28 19.15 15.63
C ASP A 179 -1.48 19.90 16.26
N LEU A 180 -1.31 21.15 16.65
CA LEU A 180 -2.38 21.98 17.19
C LEU A 180 -2.98 22.86 16.10
N ARG A 181 -4.32 22.91 16.03
CA ARG A 181 -5.00 23.88 15.17
C ARG A 181 -4.55 25.29 15.53
N ASN A 182 -4.06 26.03 14.54
CA ASN A 182 -3.51 27.36 14.76
C ASN A 182 -3.73 28.22 13.51
N GLY A 183 -4.75 29.07 13.54
CA GLY A 183 -5.25 29.82 12.39
C GLY A 183 -6.74 29.59 12.18
N GLN A 184 -7.22 29.85 10.97
CA GLN A 184 -8.63 29.64 10.63
C GLN A 184 -8.89 28.17 10.28
N SER A 185 -9.99 27.62 10.80
CA SER A 185 -10.67 26.45 10.27
C SER A 185 -11.91 26.92 9.53
N ILE A 186 -11.98 26.64 8.23
CA ILE A 186 -13.08 27.04 7.35
C ILE A 186 -13.76 25.77 6.86
N SER A 187 -15.07 25.66 7.09
CA SER A 187 -15.90 24.60 6.53
C SER A 187 -16.84 25.17 5.49
N TYR A 188 -17.17 24.36 4.49
CA TYR A 188 -17.96 24.77 3.34
C TYR A 188 -19.17 23.86 3.17
N HIS A 189 -20.27 24.43 2.72
CA HIS A 189 -21.44 23.69 2.25
C HIS A 189 -21.13 22.96 0.94
N PRO A 190 -21.88 21.90 0.57
CA PRO A 190 -21.67 21.20 -0.71
C PRO A 190 -21.80 22.09 -1.96
N ASN A 191 -22.52 23.21 -1.87
CA ASN A 191 -22.61 24.18 -2.95
C ASN A 191 -21.32 25.02 -3.12
N GLY A 192 -20.44 25.04 -2.11
CA GLY A 192 -19.20 25.82 -2.06
C GLY A 192 -19.28 27.08 -1.18
N ALA A 193 -20.46 27.43 -0.66
CA ALA A 193 -20.61 28.56 0.26
C ALA A 193 -19.94 28.26 1.61
N ILE A 194 -19.37 29.26 2.27
CA ILE A 194 -18.79 29.11 3.61
C ILE A 194 -19.91 28.74 4.59
N ASN A 195 -19.72 27.63 5.30
CA ASN A 195 -20.59 27.18 6.38
C ASN A 195 -20.15 27.79 7.70
N CYS A 196 -18.93 27.52 8.17
CA CYS A 196 -18.41 28.10 9.41
C CYS A 196 -16.94 28.47 9.27
N THR A 197 -16.56 29.58 9.89
CA THR A 197 -15.16 29.94 10.15
C THR A 197 -14.93 29.95 11.66
N VAL A 198 -13.90 29.26 12.12
CA VAL A 198 -13.50 29.19 13.53
C VAL A 198 -12.03 29.60 13.62
N LEU A 199 -11.70 30.54 14.50
CA LEU A 199 -10.31 30.90 14.78
C LEU A 199 -9.76 29.98 15.88
N PHE A 200 -8.59 29.40 15.67
CA PHE A 200 -7.87 28.62 16.67
C PHE A 200 -6.52 29.26 17.01
N VAL A 201 -6.16 29.24 18.28
CA VAL A 201 -4.81 29.58 18.76
C VAL A 201 -4.32 28.44 19.65
N ASN A 202 -3.26 27.74 19.23
CA ASN A 202 -2.70 26.58 19.93
C ASN A 202 -3.78 25.56 20.36
N GLY A 203 -4.67 25.21 19.44
CA GLY A 203 -5.74 24.23 19.64
C GLY A 203 -6.98 24.78 20.38
N LYS A 204 -6.93 25.99 20.94
CA LYS A 204 -8.08 26.60 21.62
C LYS A 204 -8.97 27.33 20.63
N GLU A 205 -10.25 26.99 20.66
CA GLU A 205 -11.30 27.65 19.86
C GLU A 205 -11.50 29.09 20.35
N GLY A 206 -11.53 30.01 19.40
CA GLY A 206 -11.85 31.42 19.58
C GLY A 206 -13.15 31.76 18.86
N VAL A 207 -13.15 32.90 18.16
CA VAL A 207 -14.34 33.40 17.46
C VAL A 207 -14.81 32.39 16.42
N LYS A 208 -16.11 32.08 16.45
CA LYS A 208 -16.80 31.23 15.48
C LYS A 208 -17.89 32.03 14.79
N ILE A 209 -17.99 31.91 13.47
CA ILE A 209 -19.04 32.55 12.68
C ILE A 209 -19.58 31.50 11.71
N CYS A 210 -20.88 31.21 11.80
CA CYS A 210 -21.54 30.25 10.93
C CYS A 210 -22.64 30.91 10.09
N LYS A 211 -22.79 30.45 8.86
CA LYS A 211 -23.74 30.93 7.85
C LYS A 211 -24.49 29.75 7.24
N ASP A 212 -25.76 29.98 6.88
CA ASP A 212 -26.49 29.04 6.03
C ASP A 212 -25.94 29.02 4.59
N ASP A 213 -26.50 28.16 3.75
CA ASP A 213 -26.08 27.98 2.35
C ASP A 213 -26.35 29.19 1.44
N LYS A 214 -27.12 30.18 1.94
CA LYS A 214 -27.41 31.48 1.31
C LYS A 214 -26.56 32.62 1.89
N GLY A 215 -25.70 32.32 2.86
CA GLY A 215 -24.79 33.29 3.49
C GLY A 215 -25.37 34.07 4.66
N LYS A 216 -26.59 33.77 5.13
CA LYS A 216 -27.18 34.40 6.33
C LYS A 216 -26.50 33.85 7.57
N ILE A 217 -26.07 34.73 8.47
CA ILE A 217 -25.46 34.31 9.75
C ILE A 217 -26.51 33.56 10.58
N ILE A 218 -26.14 32.36 11.03
CA ILE A 218 -26.96 31.48 11.87
C ILE A 218 -26.34 31.20 13.24
N GLY A 219 -25.08 31.60 13.46
CA GLY A 219 -24.41 31.47 14.76
C GLY A 219 -23.16 32.36 14.85
N LYS A 220 -22.91 32.88 16.06
CA LYS A 220 -21.72 33.64 16.47
C LYS A 220 -21.29 33.21 17.87
#